data_AF-A0A7J4Q6N6-F1
#
_entry.id   AF-A0A7J4Q6N6-F1
#
_cell.length_a   1.000
_cell.length_b   1.000
_cell.length_c   1.000
_cell.angle_alpha   90.00
_cell.angle_beta   90.00
_cell.angle_gamma   90.00
#
_symmetry.space_group_name_H-M   'P 1'
#
loop_
_entity.id
_entity.type
_entity.pdbx_description
1 polymer ?
#
loop_
_entity_poly.entity_id
_entity_poly.type
_entity_poly.pdbx_seq_one_letter_code
_entity_poly.pdbx_strand_id
1 'polypeptide(L)'
;SGTDSPYRETANIRDGSMFTADMSVQNFIGDSFRGATWVSLHNGGGVGWGEVINGGFGMVIDGSKKSHENITSMLSWDVNNGIARRAWGQNPEAKFAIKRAMEYDADLKVTIPNEVSKSLLERVP
;
A
#
# COMPACT_ATOMS: atom_id res chain seq x y z
N SER A 1 -0.02 -4.27 0.55
CA SER A 1 0.74 -3.17 -0.07
C SER A 1 1.54 -3.68 -1.25
N GLY A 2 2.22 -4.82 -1.11
CA GLY A 2 2.99 -5.42 -2.19
C GLY A 2 2.21 -6.00 -3.39
N THR A 3 0.87 -6.10 -3.39
CA THR A 3 0.14 -6.75 -4.50
C THR A 3 -1.06 -5.97 -5.00
N ASP A 4 -1.14 -5.80 -6.31
CA ASP A 4 -2.24 -5.25 -7.10
C ASP A 4 -2.79 -6.38 -7.95
N SER A 5 -4.01 -6.80 -7.65
CA SER A 5 -4.67 -7.98 -8.22
C SER A 5 -6.18 -7.78 -8.20
N PRO A 6 -6.81 -7.41 -9.32
CA PRO A 6 -8.24 -7.12 -9.39
C PRO A 6 -9.11 -8.35 -9.06
N TYR A 7 -8.57 -9.55 -9.17
CA TYR A 7 -9.28 -10.80 -8.87
C TYR A 7 -8.99 -11.36 -7.47
N ARG A 8 -8.15 -10.70 -6.68
CA ARG A 8 -7.81 -11.16 -5.33
C ARG A 8 -7.49 -10.00 -4.38
N GLU A 9 -6.22 -9.60 -4.23
CA GLU A 9 -5.80 -8.66 -3.18
C GLU A 9 -6.44 -7.28 -3.23
N THR A 10 -6.76 -6.77 -4.42
CA THR A 10 -7.37 -5.44 -4.62
C THR A 10 -8.81 -5.53 -5.14
N ALA A 11 -9.42 -6.72 -5.13
CA ALA A 11 -10.77 -6.97 -5.62
C ALA A 11 -11.87 -6.17 -4.90
N ASN A 12 -11.59 -5.67 -3.68
CA ASN A 12 -12.51 -4.86 -2.89
C ASN A 12 -12.35 -3.35 -3.09
N ILE A 13 -11.43 -2.90 -3.95
CA ILE A 13 -11.24 -1.49 -4.28
C ILE A 13 -12.20 -1.11 -5.41
N ARG A 14 -13.00 -0.05 -5.20
CA ARG A 14 -14.17 0.28 -6.05
C ARG A 14 -14.09 1.64 -6.74
N ASP A 15 -13.00 2.37 -6.57
CA ASP A 15 -12.75 3.64 -7.26
C ASP A 15 -12.25 3.47 -8.71
N GLY A 16 -12.21 2.22 -9.21
CA GLY A 16 -11.68 1.85 -10.52
C GLY A 16 -10.17 1.56 -10.53
N SER A 17 -9.44 1.94 -9.48
CA SER A 17 -7.98 1.74 -9.42
C SER A 17 -7.57 0.29 -9.19
N MET A 18 -8.50 -0.65 -8.99
CA MET A 18 -8.17 -2.07 -8.79
C MET A 18 -7.38 -2.70 -9.96
N PHE A 19 -7.44 -2.10 -11.15
CA PHE A 19 -6.73 -2.52 -12.36
C PHE A 19 -5.34 -1.88 -12.53
N THR A 20 -4.94 -0.94 -11.67
CA THR A 20 -3.61 -0.32 -11.72
C THR A 20 -2.57 -1.17 -10.99
N ALA A 21 -1.28 -0.90 -11.22
CA ALA A 21 -0.17 -1.58 -10.56
C ALA A 21 0.72 -0.65 -9.70
N ASP A 22 0.32 0.61 -9.52
CA ASP A 22 1.13 1.63 -8.86
C ASP A 22 1.48 1.28 -7.42
N MET A 23 0.55 0.69 -6.65
CA MET A 23 0.76 0.37 -5.24
C MET A 23 1.89 -0.64 -5.09
N SER A 24 1.86 -1.73 -5.87
CA SER A 24 2.90 -2.75 -5.88
C SER A 24 4.27 -2.23 -6.31
N VAL A 25 4.30 -1.44 -7.40
CA VAL A 25 5.55 -0.87 -7.92
C VAL A 25 6.16 0.12 -6.93
N GLN A 26 5.34 1.00 -6.35
CA GLN A 26 5.79 1.93 -5.32
C GLN A 26 6.22 1.22 -4.05
N ASN A 27 5.53 0.15 -3.64
CA ASN A 27 5.93 -0.66 -2.47
C ASN A 27 7.33 -1.23 -2.65
N PHE A 28 7.51 -1.96 -3.76
CA PHE A 28 8.77 -2.54 -4.16
C PHE A 28 9.91 -1.53 -4.16
N ILE A 29 9.72 -0.37 -4.82
CA ILE A 29 10.78 0.65 -4.87
C ILE A 29 11.03 1.20 -3.48
N GLY A 30 9.99 1.56 -2.74
CA GLY A 30 10.16 2.18 -1.43
C GLY A 30 10.83 1.27 -0.41
N ASP A 31 10.60 -0.05 -0.45
CA ASP A 31 11.28 -1.05 0.39
C ASP A 31 12.79 -1.10 0.08
N SER A 32 13.16 -1.01 -1.21
CA SER A 32 14.55 -1.10 -1.67
C SER A 32 15.47 -0.02 -1.10
N PHE A 33 14.92 1.17 -0.81
CA PHE A 33 15.64 2.31 -0.24
C PHE A 33 15.45 2.45 1.28
N ARG A 34 14.71 1.54 1.92
CA ARG A 34 14.40 1.62 3.36
C ARG A 34 15.01 0.49 4.20
N GLY A 35 15.90 -0.30 3.60
CA GLY A 35 16.75 -1.22 4.34
C GLY A 35 16.35 -2.69 4.22
N ALA A 36 15.44 -3.03 3.31
CA ALA A 36 15.26 -4.42 2.86
C ALA A 36 16.63 -5.01 2.44
N THR A 37 16.89 -6.26 2.81
CA THR A 37 18.10 -6.97 2.39
C THR A 37 18.02 -7.35 0.91
N TRP A 38 16.84 -7.73 0.45
CA TRP A 38 16.51 -7.84 -0.97
C TRP A 38 15.04 -7.51 -1.20
N VAL A 39 14.71 -7.16 -2.44
CA VAL A 39 13.36 -6.90 -2.91
C VAL A 39 13.09 -7.69 -4.18
N SER A 40 11.83 -7.97 -4.45
CA SER A 40 11.41 -8.61 -5.69
C SER A 40 10.11 -8.00 -6.20
N LEU A 41 9.95 -7.98 -7.52
CA LEU A 41 8.75 -7.57 -8.22
C LEU A 41 8.44 -8.59 -9.31
N HIS A 42 7.29 -9.24 -9.22
CA HIS A 42 6.89 -10.36 -10.06
C HIS A 42 5.63 -10.02 -10.87
N ASN A 43 5.47 -10.73 -11.98
CA ASN A 43 4.25 -10.74 -12.80
C ASN A 43 3.51 -12.08 -12.60
N GLY A 44 2.28 -12.00 -12.11
CA GLY A 44 1.34 -13.11 -12.09
C GLY A 44 1.33 -14.00 -10.86
N GLY A 45 1.89 -13.54 -9.73
CA GLY A 45 1.82 -14.27 -8.48
C GLY A 45 0.38 -14.48 -8.03
N GLY A 46 -0.04 -15.74 -7.94
CA GLY A 46 -1.36 -16.10 -7.42
C GLY A 46 -2.42 -16.37 -8.48
N VAL A 47 -2.88 -15.34 -9.20
CA VAL A 47 -3.99 -15.50 -10.18
C VAL A 47 -3.55 -15.60 -11.64
N GLY A 48 -2.24 -15.65 -11.91
CA GLY A 48 -1.70 -15.97 -13.24
C GLY A 48 -1.06 -14.79 -13.97
N TRP A 49 -0.28 -15.13 -15.00
CA TRP A 49 0.51 -14.19 -15.78
C TRP A 49 -0.34 -13.08 -16.41
N GLY A 50 0.07 -11.82 -16.22
CA GLY A 50 -0.61 -10.64 -16.77
C GLY A 50 -1.77 -10.11 -15.92
N GLU A 51 -2.23 -10.89 -14.94
CA GLU A 51 -3.39 -10.54 -14.10
C GLU A 51 -3.00 -9.85 -12.79
N VAL A 52 -1.71 -9.87 -12.42
CA VAL A 52 -1.21 -9.38 -11.13
C VAL A 52 0.18 -8.80 -11.27
N ILE A 53 0.42 -7.70 -10.56
CA ILE A 53 1.77 -7.26 -10.20
C ILE A 53 1.93 -7.40 -8.68
N ASN A 54 2.88 -8.23 -8.26
CA ASN A 54 3.13 -8.50 -6.84
C ASN A 54 4.62 -8.41 -6.51
N GLY A 55 4.96 -7.59 -5.52
CA GLY A 55 6.28 -7.46 -4.94
C GLY A 55 6.38 -8.08 -3.57
N GLY A 56 7.61 -8.19 -3.09
CA GLY A 56 7.95 -8.64 -1.76
C GLY A 56 9.36 -8.22 -1.37
N PHE A 57 9.71 -8.46 -0.12
CA PHE A 57 11.03 -8.18 0.41
C PHE A 57 11.52 -9.34 1.26
N GLY A 58 12.83 -9.37 1.50
CA GLY A 58 13.40 -10.10 2.61
C GLY A 58 14.32 -9.20 3.41
N MET A 59 14.34 -9.44 4.72
CA MET A 59 15.07 -8.61 5.68
C MET A 59 15.77 -9.49 6.70
N VAL A 60 17.09 -9.36 6.75
CA VAL A 60 17.93 -10.01 7.75
C VAL A 60 17.91 -9.17 9.03
N ILE A 61 17.56 -9.83 10.13
CA ILE A 61 17.56 -9.25 11.47
C ILE A 61 18.68 -9.96 12.25
N ASP A 62 19.85 -9.34 12.30
CA ASP A 62 21.06 -9.90 12.92
C ASP A 62 21.31 -9.37 14.35
N GLY A 63 20.41 -8.53 14.86
CA GLY A 63 20.53 -7.90 16.19
C GLY A 63 21.41 -6.65 16.21
N SER A 64 22.02 -6.26 15.09
CA SER A 64 22.78 -5.01 14.99
C SER A 64 21.86 -3.79 15.08
N LYS A 65 22.41 -2.66 15.54
CA LYS A 65 21.70 -1.36 15.49
C LYS A 65 21.21 -1.03 14.08
N LYS A 66 21.99 -1.40 13.06
CA LYS A 66 21.64 -1.15 11.66
C LYS A 66 20.42 -1.96 11.22
N SER A 67 20.34 -3.24 11.61
CA SER A 67 19.14 -4.05 11.33
C SER A 67 17.89 -3.49 12.00
N HIS A 68 18.01 -2.96 13.23
CA HIS A 68 16.93 -2.28 13.93
C HIS A 68 16.46 -1.00 13.21
N GLU A 69 17.38 -0.14 12.77
CA GLU A 69 17.03 1.07 12.01
C GLU A 69 16.36 0.72 10.67
N ASN A 70 16.89 -0.29 9.97
CA ASN A 70 16.35 -0.74 8.69
C ASN A 70 14.94 -1.32 8.82
N ILE A 71 14.69 -2.20 9.81
CA ILE A 71 13.36 -2.81 9.97
C ILE A 71 12.30 -1.80 10.36
N THR A 72 12.64 -0.84 11.24
CA THR A 72 11.71 0.22 11.63
C THR A 72 11.34 1.10 10.43
N SER A 73 12.32 1.48 9.60
CA SER A 73 12.07 2.29 8.40
C SER A 73 11.26 1.54 7.33
N MET A 74 11.66 0.31 7.01
CA MET A 74 11.03 -0.48 5.96
C MET A 74 9.60 -0.88 6.32
N LEU A 75 9.35 -1.42 7.52
CA LEU A 75 7.99 -1.85 7.91
C LEU A 75 7.02 -0.68 8.01
N SER A 76 7.51 0.51 8.42
CA SER A 76 6.66 1.70 8.42
C SER A 76 6.16 2.01 7.01
N TRP A 77 7.02 1.94 5.99
CA TRP A 77 6.63 2.15 4.60
C TRP A 77 5.78 1.02 4.02
N ASP A 78 6.27 -0.22 4.10
CA ASP A 78 5.63 -1.40 3.51
C ASP A 78 4.17 -1.50 3.97
N VAL A 79 3.89 -1.24 5.24
CA VAL A 79 2.53 -1.27 5.77
C VAL A 79 1.73 -0.02 5.35
N ASN A 80 2.24 1.18 5.66
CA ASN A 80 1.45 2.41 5.51
C ASN A 80 1.18 2.77 4.05
N ASN A 81 2.03 2.38 3.09
CA ASN A 81 1.78 2.53 1.66
C ASN A 81 0.44 1.88 1.26
N GLY A 82 0.25 0.61 1.66
CA GLY A 82 -0.98 -0.12 1.34
C GLY A 82 -2.21 0.43 2.06
N ILE A 83 -2.06 0.84 3.32
CA ILE A 83 -3.17 1.44 4.08
C ILE A 83 -3.56 2.77 3.45
N ALA A 84 -2.60 3.64 3.14
CA ALA A 84 -2.82 4.92 2.48
C ALA A 84 -3.56 4.76 1.14
N ARG A 85 -3.10 3.85 0.27
CA ARG A 85 -3.77 3.59 -1.00
C ARG A 85 -5.19 3.09 -0.80
N ARG A 86 -5.41 2.13 0.09
CA ARG A 86 -6.76 1.59 0.34
C ARG A 86 -7.68 2.63 0.97
N ALA A 87 -7.14 3.50 1.82
CA ALA A 87 -7.89 4.62 2.39
C ALA A 87 -8.33 5.58 1.28
N TRP A 88 -7.44 5.90 0.34
CA TRP A 88 -7.75 6.68 -0.87
C TRP A 88 -8.86 6.03 -1.70
N GLY A 89 -8.80 4.70 -1.88
CA GLY A 89 -9.86 3.87 -2.47
C GLY A 89 -11.13 3.74 -1.62
N GLN A 90 -11.35 4.65 -0.67
CA GLN A 90 -12.52 4.79 0.20
C GLN A 90 -12.76 3.63 1.19
N ASN A 91 -11.79 2.76 1.44
CA ASN A 91 -11.95 1.69 2.43
C ASN A 91 -12.04 2.28 3.87
N PRO A 92 -13.12 1.98 4.64
CA PRO A 92 -13.35 2.61 5.94
C PRO A 92 -12.30 2.22 6.99
N GLU A 93 -11.94 0.94 7.05
CA GLU A 93 -10.94 0.44 8.01
C GLU A 93 -9.55 1.00 7.70
N ALA A 94 -9.20 1.15 6.43
CA ALA A 94 -7.94 1.78 6.03
C ALA A 94 -7.93 3.28 6.36
N LYS A 95 -9.05 4.00 6.16
CA LYS A 95 -9.20 5.41 6.59
C LYS A 95 -9.01 5.56 8.10
N PHE A 96 -9.58 4.65 8.89
CA PHE A 96 -9.37 4.62 10.34
C PHE A 96 -7.90 4.37 10.69
N ALA A 97 -7.31 3.30 10.13
CA ALA A 97 -5.94 2.91 10.44
C ALA A 97 -4.92 3.99 10.06
N ILE A 98 -5.03 4.61 8.88
CA ILE A 98 -4.06 5.62 8.44
C ILE A 98 -4.16 6.91 9.27
N LYS A 99 -5.38 7.30 9.71
CA LYS A 99 -5.55 8.44 10.61
C LYS A 99 -4.83 8.23 11.93
N ARG A 100 -4.98 7.04 12.53
CA ARG A 100 -4.25 6.69 13.76
C ARG A 100 -2.75 6.62 13.53
N ALA A 101 -2.30 6.08 12.40
CA ALA A 101 -0.87 6.07 12.06
C ALA A 101 -0.28 7.50 12.01
N MET A 102 -0.99 8.45 11.40
CA MET A 102 -0.58 9.87 11.36
C MET A 102 -0.66 10.60 12.71
N GLU A 103 -1.39 10.06 13.71
CA GLU A 103 -1.38 10.57 15.09
C GLU A 103 -0.12 10.11 15.84
N TYR A 104 0.35 8.90 15.57
CA TYR A 104 1.57 8.35 16.19
C TYR A 104 2.86 8.81 15.51
N ASP A 105 2.82 9.05 14.20
CA ASP A 105 3.96 9.47 13.39
C ASP A 105 3.69 10.84 12.78
N ALA A 106 4.38 11.86 13.30
CA ALA A 106 4.21 13.24 12.85
C ALA A 106 4.74 13.48 11.41
N ASP A 107 5.67 12.65 10.93
CA ASP A 107 6.26 12.75 9.60
C ASP A 107 5.39 12.04 8.54
N LEU A 108 4.50 11.12 8.97
CA LEU A 108 3.51 10.52 8.10
C LEU A 108 2.37 11.52 7.83
N LYS A 109 2.31 12.00 6.58
CA LYS A 109 1.22 12.84 6.06
C LYS A 109 0.65 12.24 4.79
N VAL A 110 -0.61 11.85 4.83
CA VAL A 110 -1.32 11.20 3.73
C VAL A 110 -2.58 11.97 3.40
N THR A 111 -2.90 12.05 2.11
CA THR A 111 -4.16 12.63 1.63
C THR A 111 -5.35 11.74 2.03
N ILE A 112 -6.28 12.29 2.80
CA ILE A 112 -7.55 11.62 3.14
C ILE A 112 -8.60 11.98 2.09
N PRO A 113 -9.25 11.00 1.43
CA PRO A 113 -10.27 11.32 0.45
C PRO A 113 -11.53 11.86 1.14
N ASN A 114 -12.19 12.81 0.47
CA ASN A 114 -13.50 13.29 0.87
C ASN A 114 -14.58 12.44 0.21
N GLU A 115 -15.66 12.17 0.93
CA GLU A 115 -16.82 11.46 0.37
C GLU A 115 -17.79 12.44 -0.27
N VAL A 116 -18.32 12.05 -1.44
CA VAL A 116 -19.39 12.80 -2.12
C VAL A 116 -20.74 12.19 -1.74
N SER A 117 -21.71 13.04 -1.37
CA SER A 117 -23.07 12.57 -1.14
C SER A 117 -23.72 12.09 -2.43
N LYS A 118 -24.44 10.96 -2.40
CA LYS A 118 -25.16 10.42 -3.56
C LYS A 118 -26.08 11.44 -4.23
N SER A 119 -26.79 12.24 -3.43
CA SER A 119 -27.68 13.30 -3.92
C SER A 119 -26.98 14.39 -4.70
N LEU A 120 -25.67 14.58 -4.50
CA LEU A 120 -24.85 15.50 -5.30
C LEU A 120 -24.36 14.81 -6.58
N LEU A 121 -23.98 13.53 -6.48
CA LEU A 121 -23.54 12.73 -7.62
C LEU A 121 -24.67 12.55 -8.66
N GLU A 122 -25.89 12.30 -8.20
CA GLU A 122 -27.10 12.15 -9.05
C GLU A 122 -27.51 13.45 -9.77
N ARG A 123 -26.94 14.60 -9.39
CA ARG A 123 -27.17 15.88 -10.06
C ARG A 123 -26.16 16.15 -11.19
N VAL A 124 -25.11 15.33 -11.29
CA VAL A 124 -24.13 15.45 -12.36
C VAL A 124 -24.73 14.78 -13.63
N PRO A 125 -24.74 15.48 -14.79
CA PRO A 125 -25.27 14.94 -16.04
C PRO A 125 -24.62 13.64 -16.50
#